data_AF-A0A2N2DF10-F1
#
_entry.id   AF-A0A2N2DF10-F1
#
_cell.length_a   1.000
_cell.length_b   1.000
_cell.length_c   1.000
_cell.angle_alpha   90.00
_cell.angle_beta   90.00
_cell.angle_gamma   90.00
#
_symmetry.space_group_name_H-M   'P 1'
#
loop_
_entity.id
_entity.type
_entity.pdbx_description
1 polymer ?
#
loop_
_entity_poly.entity_id
_entity_poly.type
_entity_poly.pdbx_seq_one_letter_code
_entity_poly.pdbx_strand_id
1 'polypeptide(L)'
;MKVDRQTVIEQVEKMLAGDIPREDVGWWAYDFLLEKEAEYEPGYEKLLQDVLQSLHYFHDTEPLMRQFYPDPEEILYYLRCLKGEELYRRNRVIHWRV
;
A
#
# COMPACT_ATOMS: atom_id res chain seq x y z
N MET A 1 11.16 -9.95 7.86
CA MET A 1 9.74 -10.39 7.85
C MET A 1 9.29 -10.68 6.42
N LYS A 2 8.32 -11.57 6.18
CA LYS A 2 7.83 -11.84 4.81
C LYS A 2 6.64 -10.94 4.48
N VAL A 3 6.71 -10.25 3.34
CA VAL A 3 5.61 -9.50 2.74
C VAL A 3 4.99 -10.35 1.65
N ASP A 4 3.86 -10.98 1.93
CA ASP A 4 3.09 -11.71 0.93
C ASP A 4 1.86 -10.92 0.48
N ARG A 5 1.44 -11.18 -0.76
CA ARG A 5 0.35 -10.48 -1.42
C ARG A 5 -0.98 -10.65 -0.71
N GLN A 6 -1.23 -11.82 -0.11
CA GLN A 6 -2.48 -12.12 0.58
C GLN A 6 -2.64 -11.23 1.83
N THR A 7 -1.58 -11.11 2.63
CA THR A 7 -1.57 -10.22 3.80
C THR A 7 -1.84 -8.77 3.42
N VAL A 8 -1.22 -8.27 2.33
CA VAL A 8 -1.47 -6.89 1.87
C VAL A 8 -2.91 -6.70 1.38
N ILE A 9 -3.46 -7.67 0.64
CA ILE A 9 -4.86 -7.66 0.19
C ILE A 9 -5.80 -7.52 1.40
N GLU A 10 -5.62 -8.36 2.42
CA GLU A 10 -6.50 -8.39 3.58
C GLU A 10 -6.51 -7.05 4.34
N GLN A 11 -5.34 -6.40 4.48
CA GLN A 11 -5.25 -5.10 5.13
C GLN A 11 -5.96 -4.01 4.33
N VAL A 12 -5.75 -4.00 3.00
CA VAL A 12 -6.42 -3.04 2.11
C VAL A 12 -7.93 -3.27 2.10
N GLU A 13 -8.40 -4.52 2.07
CA GLU A 13 -9.83 -4.83 2.09
C GLU A 13 -10.50 -4.43 3.41
N LYS A 14 -9.88 -4.74 4.56
CA LYS A 14 -10.39 -4.30 5.88
C LYS A 14 -10.48 -2.77 5.96
N MET A 15 -9.47 -2.07 5.44
CA MET A 15 -9.48 -0.60 5.39
C MET A 15 -10.61 -0.06 4.53
N LEU A 16 -10.79 -0.62 3.33
CA LEU A 16 -11.86 -0.20 2.40
C LEU A 16 -13.26 -0.52 2.94
N ALA A 17 -13.40 -1.61 3.69
CA ALA A 17 -14.63 -1.98 4.38
C ALA A 17 -14.94 -1.09 5.60
N GLY A 18 -13.94 -0.33 6.08
CA GLY A 18 -14.04 0.46 7.31
C GLY A 18 -13.91 -0.37 8.59
N ASP A 19 -13.44 -1.62 8.48
CA ASP A 19 -13.21 -2.52 9.62
C ASP A 19 -11.99 -2.07 10.45
N ILE A 20 -11.03 -1.42 9.80
CA ILE A 20 -9.86 -0.81 10.44
C ILE A 20 -9.65 0.64 9.94
N PRO A 21 -9.17 1.55 10.80
CA PRO A 21 -8.72 2.88 10.38
C PRO A 21 -7.60 2.79 9.37
N ARG A 22 -7.55 3.74 8.43
CA ARG A 22 -6.43 3.86 7.48
C ARG A 22 -5.11 4.16 8.19
N GLU A 23 -5.17 4.86 9.32
CA GLU A 23 -4.01 5.22 10.15
C GLU A 23 -3.32 3.96 10.68
N ASP A 24 -4.09 2.95 11.08
CA ASP A 24 -3.58 1.65 11.53
C ASP A 24 -2.88 0.89 10.39
N VAL A 25 -3.45 0.96 9.17
CA VAL A 25 -2.80 0.41 7.96
C VAL A 25 -1.52 1.17 7.62
N GLY A 26 -1.50 2.49 7.85
CA GLY A 26 -0.31 3.31 7.65
C GLY A 26 0.83 2.90 8.57
N TRP A 27 0.56 2.74 9.87
CA TRP A 27 1.55 2.25 10.84
C TRP A 27 2.04 0.84 10.50
N TRP A 28 1.10 -0.05 10.18
CA TRP A 28 1.43 -1.41 9.74
C TRP A 28 2.35 -1.39 8.52
N ALA A 29 2.06 -0.58 7.50
CA ALA A 29 2.90 -0.49 6.30
C ALA A 29 4.28 0.14 6.60
N TYR A 30 4.33 1.12 7.52
CA TYR A 30 5.57 1.75 7.96
C TYR A 30 6.52 0.76 8.65
N ASP A 31 6.00 -0.14 9.48
CA ASP A 31 6.80 -1.18 10.16
C ASP A 31 7.53 -2.09 9.15
N PHE A 32 6.86 -2.49 8.06
CA PHE A 32 7.50 -3.26 6.99
C PHE A 32 8.60 -2.49 6.25
N LEU A 33 8.44 -1.18 6.06
CA LEU A 33 9.43 -0.35 5.36
C LEU A 33 10.66 -0.06 6.22
N LEU A 34 10.53 -0.05 7.55
CA LEU A 34 11.67 0.08 8.46
C LEU A 34 12.49 -1.20 8.58
N GLU A 35 11.90 -2.36 8.31
CA GLU A 35 12.61 -3.62 8.31
C GLU A 35 13.58 -3.74 7.11
N LYS A 36 14.89 -3.65 7.40
CA LYS A 36 15.96 -3.79 6.39
C LYS A 36 16.01 -5.17 5.71
N GLU A 37 15.34 -6.17 6.27
CA GLU A 37 15.32 -7.57 5.82
C GLU A 37 13.90 -8.02 5.42
N ALA A 38 13.05 -7.11 4.96
CA ALA A 38 11.76 -7.47 4.41
C ALA A 38 11.92 -8.30 3.12
N GLU A 39 11.40 -9.53 3.13
CA GLU A 39 11.39 -10.43 1.97
C GLU A 39 10.03 -10.36 1.28
N TYR A 40 10.03 -9.88 0.04
CA TYR A 40 8.81 -9.74 -0.76
C TYR A 40 8.49 -11.03 -1.53
N GLU A 41 7.21 -11.28 -1.77
CA GLU A 41 6.75 -12.40 -2.61
C GLU A 41 7.37 -12.33 -4.02
N PRO A 42 8.01 -13.41 -4.51
CA PRO A 42 8.63 -13.43 -5.83
C PRO A 42 7.66 -13.11 -6.97
N GLY A 43 8.05 -12.19 -7.85
CA GLY A 43 7.24 -11.72 -8.97
C GLY A 43 6.29 -10.57 -8.63
N TYR A 44 6.18 -10.18 -7.35
CA TYR A 44 5.36 -9.07 -6.88
C TYR A 44 6.15 -8.03 -6.10
N GLU A 45 7.48 -8.14 -6.04
CA GLU A 45 8.36 -7.34 -5.17
C GLU A 45 8.13 -5.85 -5.39
N LYS A 46 8.10 -5.42 -6.65
CA LYS A 46 7.91 -4.01 -6.99
C LYS A 46 6.51 -3.50 -6.66
N LEU A 47 5.49 -4.32 -6.91
CA LEU A 47 4.10 -3.97 -6.59
C LEU A 47 3.93 -3.82 -5.08
N LEU A 48 4.38 -4.81 -4.31
CA LEU A 48 4.25 -4.82 -2.86
C LEU A 48 5.02 -3.66 -2.22
N GLN A 49 6.25 -3.41 -2.66
CA GLN A 49 7.03 -2.27 -2.18
C GLN A 49 6.30 -0.94 -2.45
N ASP A 50 5.79 -0.75 -3.67
CA ASP A 50 5.09 0.48 -4.03
C ASP A 50 3.78 0.61 -3.22
N VAL A 51 3.01 -0.46 -3.03
CA VAL A 51 1.80 -0.45 -2.19
C VAL A 51 2.10 -0.03 -0.76
N LEU A 52 3.09 -0.67 -0.11
CA LEU A 52 3.46 -0.33 1.27
C LEU A 52 3.93 1.13 1.36
N GLN A 53 4.70 1.58 0.37
CA GLN A 53 5.17 2.96 0.32
C GLN A 53 4.05 3.95 -0.03
N SER A 54 2.93 3.55 -0.60
CA SER A 54 1.73 4.40 -0.68
C SER A 54 0.99 4.45 0.64
N LEU A 55 0.76 3.27 1.24
CA LEU A 55 -0.04 3.12 2.44
C LEU A 55 0.61 3.77 3.66
N HIS A 56 1.94 3.75 3.76
CA HIS A 56 2.62 4.30 4.93
C HIS A 56 2.25 5.75 5.18
N TYR A 57 1.97 6.57 4.17
CA TYR A 57 1.60 7.98 4.38
C TYR A 57 0.38 8.16 5.28
N PHE A 58 -0.50 7.16 5.39
CA PHE A 58 -1.64 7.23 6.31
C PHE A 58 -1.24 7.26 7.80
N HIS A 59 -0.02 6.87 8.17
CA HIS A 59 0.45 6.97 9.56
C HIS A 59 0.61 8.42 10.01
N ASP A 60 0.88 9.33 9.07
CA ASP A 60 1.14 10.73 9.34
C ASP A 60 -0.16 11.54 9.24
N THR A 61 -0.65 11.99 10.40
CA THR A 61 -1.93 12.71 10.51
C THR A 61 -1.80 14.21 10.35
N GLU A 62 -0.59 14.74 10.11
CA GLU A 62 -0.39 16.16 9.89
C GLU A 62 -1.17 16.64 8.65
N PRO A 63 -1.88 17.79 8.72
CA PRO A 63 -2.70 18.26 7.60
C PRO A 63 -1.94 18.41 6.27
N LEU A 64 -0.65 18.77 6.33
CA LEU A 64 0.21 18.90 5.16
C LEU A 64 0.52 17.56 4.49
N MET A 65 0.45 16.47 5.23
CA MET A 65 0.82 15.14 4.74
C MET A 65 -0.30 14.48 3.93
N ARG A 66 -1.54 14.99 4.06
CA ARG A 66 -2.69 14.54 3.28
C ARG A 66 -2.51 14.67 1.77
N GLN A 67 -1.65 15.57 1.30
CA GLN A 67 -1.35 15.71 -0.13
C GLN A 67 -0.58 14.51 -0.71
N PHE A 68 0.03 13.69 0.15
CA PHE A 68 0.76 12.48 -0.23
C PHE A 68 -0.08 11.21 -0.05
N TYR A 69 -1.31 11.34 0.45
CA TYR A 69 -2.18 10.18 0.63
C TYR A 69 -2.57 9.63 -0.74
N PRO A 70 -2.51 8.31 -0.94
CA PRO A 70 -2.99 7.72 -2.17
C PRO A 70 -4.49 7.95 -2.31
N ASP A 71 -4.91 8.33 -3.51
CA ASP A 71 -6.34 8.52 -3.80
C ASP A 71 -7.08 7.17 -3.74
N PRO A 72 -8.39 7.16 -3.44
CA PRO A 72 -9.17 5.92 -3.38
C PRO A 72 -9.09 5.08 -4.68
N GLU A 73 -9.02 5.73 -5.85
CA GLU A 73 -8.87 5.02 -7.12
C GLU A 73 -7.51 4.30 -7.25
N GLU A 74 -6.45 4.85 -6.66
CA GLU A 74 -5.13 4.23 -6.63
C GLU A 74 -5.13 3.01 -5.71
N ILE A 75 -5.78 3.11 -4.55
CA ILE A 75 -5.96 1.96 -3.64
C ILE A 75 -6.71 0.82 -4.33
N LEU A 76 -7.79 1.14 -5.05
CA LEU A 76 -8.55 0.15 -5.82
C LEU A 76 -7.72 -0.44 -6.97
N TYR A 77 -6.90 0.37 -7.63
CA TYR A 77 -5.98 -0.10 -8.66
C TYR A 77 -4.95 -1.09 -8.08
N TYR A 78 -4.34 -0.74 -6.95
CA TYR A 78 -3.44 -1.63 -6.24
C TYR A 78 -4.12 -2.94 -5.86
N LEU A 79 -5.35 -2.91 -5.35
CA LEU A 79 -6.09 -4.12 -5.00
C LEU A 79 -6.32 -5.03 -6.22
N ARG A 80 -6.70 -4.48 -7.38
CA ARG A 80 -6.84 -5.27 -8.62
C ARG A 80 -5.53 -5.88 -9.08
N CYS A 81 -4.43 -5.12 -9.01
CA CYS A 81 -3.10 -5.64 -9.32
C CYS A 81 -2.65 -6.74 -8.35
N LEU A 82 -2.88 -6.52 -7.06
CA LEU A 82 -2.60 -7.50 -6.02
C LEU A 82 -3.46 -8.74 -6.21
N LYS A 83 -4.68 -8.68 -6.74
CA LYS A 83 -5.49 -9.87 -7.05
C LYS A 83 -5.12 -10.56 -8.35
N GLY A 84 -4.29 -9.93 -9.19
CA GLY A 84 -3.94 -10.43 -10.52
C GLY A 84 -5.02 -10.16 -11.58
N GLU A 85 -6.00 -9.30 -11.26
CA GLU A 85 -7.05 -8.88 -12.20
C GLU A 85 -6.50 -7.89 -13.25
N GLU A 86 -5.41 -7.20 -12.91
CA GLU A 86 -4.80 -6.18 -13.76
C GLU A 86 -3.27 -6.17 -13.63
N LEU A 87 -2.54 -5.88 -14.72
CA LEU A 87 -1.08 -5.77 -14.69
C LEU A 87 -0.63 -4.47 -14.02
N TYR A 88 0.36 -4.58 -13.12
CA TYR A 88 0.91 -3.42 -12.44
C TYR A 88 1.72 -2.51 -13.38
N ARG A 89 1.40 -1.22 -13.34
CA ARG A 89 2.05 -0.15 -14.08
C ARG A 89 2.15 1.08 -13.20
N ARG A 90 3.36 1.35 -12.69
CA ARG A 90 3.64 2.49 -11.79
C ARG A 90 3.18 3.84 -12.35
N ASN A 91 3.20 4.02 -13.67
CA ASN A 91 2.77 5.28 -14.29
C ASN A 91 1.27 5.59 -14.15
N ARG A 92 0.43 4.60 -13.78
CA ARG A 92 -1.00 4.81 -13.49
C ARG A 92 -1.26 5.40 -12.11
N VAL A 93 -0.23 5.43 -11.28
CA VAL A 93 -0.30 5.89 -9.92
C VAL A 93 0.30 7.30 -9.90
N ILE A 94 -0.56 8.28 -9.63
CA ILE A 94 -0.31 9.71 -9.71
C ILE A 94 0.58 10.16 -8.54
N HIS A 95 0.44 9.57 -7.34
CA HIS A 95 1.25 9.98 -6.18
C HIS A 95 2.76 9.71 -6.34
N TRP A 96 3.20 8.97 -7.36
CA TRP A 96 4.62 8.79 -7.71
C TRP A 96 5.19 9.83 -8.68
N ARG A 97 4.38 10.78 -9.16
CA ARG A 97 4.79 11.78 -10.15
C ARG A 97 5.31 13.08 -9.53
N VAL A 98 5.37 13.14 -8.21
CA VAL A 98 5.84 14.28 -7.41
C VAL A 98 7.33 14.16 -7.14
#